data_AF-A0A351TES6-F1
#
_entry.id   AF-A0A351TES6-F1
#
_cell.length_a   1.000
_cell.length_b   1.000
_cell.length_c   1.000
_cell.angle_alpha   90.00
_cell.angle_beta   90.00
_cell.angle_gamma   90.00
#
_symmetry.space_group_name_H-M   'P 1'
#
loop_
_entity.id
_entity.type
_entity.pdbx_description
1 polymer ?
#
loop_
_entity_poly.entity_id
_entity_poly.type
_entity_poly.pdbx_seq_one_letter_code
_entity_poly.pdbx_strand_id
1 'polypeptide(L)'
;MGMEEKDMKEYELTPPEREVFGEMARLNGTEPGTVCRTCIHNDRMYCFHYFADRSRPPLTDISPLVRLEGLMRVEIYQCDIHDLSPLSEIPSLDSITVSGGSELLPCDFISLKHLRSLNLHYGRCSMPRLTGLPLRTASLSTVDSLEGLAGLEQLARLDLHGNPDLCDLSPLASCPGLTALSAVDTSVSDLSPLAGHPGLKEIVLSGTPVKDVSPLAAIPALEMVWLYGTEVEDVSCLAALPGLRDLNLRKTKVADLSAFRGREGILGIERSRLGIRKAGKSAGEIRKAIGEVRERLDSLGVMPRPVLKKDAISAFEEKNGVKLPKEYVSFLTQVGDGLEVQLRSFVYRFPPLAELKFDPECIGKRFSHREGWCWEDDDNAAGRKIAAATRNGQIELVDCGCGRSFRLIVCGGARGEVWDMADVGIAPYGNGLDFLDWMKDFLDGKVI
;
A
#
# COMPACT_ATOMS: atom_id res chain seq x y z
N MET A 1 -13.17 -11.32 14.71
CA MET A 1 -14.07 -11.55 15.85
C MET A 1 -13.74 -10.48 16.89
N GLY A 2 -14.69 -9.57 17.17
CA GLY A 2 -14.63 -8.60 18.26
C GLY A 2 -13.86 -7.30 18.01
N MET A 3 -14.38 -6.40 17.16
CA MET A 3 -14.25 -4.97 17.47
C MET A 3 -15.29 -4.67 18.54
N GLU A 4 -14.83 -4.15 19.67
CA GLU A 4 -15.70 -3.80 20.79
C GLU A 4 -16.73 -2.76 20.34
N GLU A 5 -17.98 -3.18 20.42
CA GLU A 5 -19.23 -2.47 20.20
C GLU A 5 -19.52 -1.47 21.35
N LYS A 6 -18.48 -0.79 21.85
CA LYS A 6 -18.58 0.16 22.95
C LYS A 6 -18.46 1.57 22.40
N ASP A 7 -19.60 2.25 22.40
CA ASP A 7 -19.83 3.68 22.13
C ASP A 7 -20.18 4.10 20.69
N MET A 8 -20.75 3.23 19.86
CA MET A 8 -21.68 3.71 18.82
C MET A 8 -23.07 3.86 19.44
N LYS A 9 -23.41 5.05 19.93
CA LYS A 9 -24.83 5.39 20.14
C LYS A 9 -25.53 5.17 18.80
N GLU A 10 -26.67 4.47 18.78
CA GLU A 10 -27.54 4.44 17.61
C GLU A 10 -27.82 5.91 17.21
N TYR A 11 -27.23 6.33 16.10
CA TYR A 11 -27.40 7.68 15.59
C TYR A 11 -28.85 7.82 15.12
N GLU A 12 -29.66 8.55 15.89
CA GLU A 12 -31.01 8.87 15.47
C GLU A 12 -30.96 9.92 14.36
N LEU A 13 -31.44 9.53 13.18
CA LEU A 13 -31.55 10.44 12.05
C LEU A 13 -32.37 11.67 12.41
N THR A 14 -31.81 12.83 12.14
CA THR A 14 -32.52 14.12 12.18
C THR A 14 -33.67 14.13 11.17
N PRO A 15 -34.71 14.97 11.36
CA PRO A 15 -35.80 15.08 10.40
C PRO A 15 -35.34 15.36 8.95
N PRO A 16 -34.38 16.28 8.69
CA PRO A 16 -33.85 16.50 7.35
C PRO A 16 -33.17 15.26 6.74
N GLU A 17 -32.41 14.50 7.53
CA GLU A 17 -31.76 13.27 7.06
C GLU A 17 -32.79 12.21 6.65
N ARG A 18 -33.87 12.06 7.41
CA ARG A 18 -34.96 11.12 7.06
C ARG A 18 -35.61 11.50 5.73
N GLU A 19 -35.79 12.79 5.46
CA GLU A 19 -36.32 13.28 4.20
C GLU A 19 -35.35 13.02 3.04
N VAL A 20 -34.06 13.34 3.22
CA VAL A 20 -33.01 13.09 2.23
C VAL A 20 -32.90 11.61 1.90
N PHE A 21 -32.77 10.75 2.90
CA PHE A 21 -32.63 9.30 2.68
C PHE A 21 -33.92 8.67 2.17
N GLY A 22 -35.08 9.23 2.52
CA GLY A 22 -36.38 8.87 1.94
C GLY A 22 -36.46 9.16 0.44
N GLU A 23 -36.02 10.35 0.03
CA GLU A 23 -35.95 10.70 -1.38
C GLU A 23 -34.90 9.88 -2.14
N MET A 24 -33.70 9.72 -1.59
CA MET A 24 -32.67 8.87 -2.19
C MET A 24 -33.19 7.45 -2.40
N ALA A 25 -33.85 6.87 -1.40
CA ALA A 25 -34.42 5.53 -1.53
C ALA A 25 -35.41 5.43 -2.71
N ARG A 26 -36.27 6.43 -2.88
CA ARG A 26 -37.21 6.52 -4.01
C ARG A 26 -36.50 6.62 -5.36
N LEU A 27 -35.47 7.46 -5.48
CA LEU A 27 -34.72 7.67 -6.73
C LEU A 27 -33.90 6.43 -7.12
N ASN A 28 -33.43 5.68 -6.13
CA ASN A 28 -32.56 4.52 -6.32
C ASN A 28 -33.30 3.17 -6.25
N GLY A 29 -34.65 3.19 -6.18
CA GLY A 29 -35.46 1.97 -6.14
C GLY A 29 -35.20 1.07 -4.93
N THR A 30 -34.92 1.66 -3.77
CA THR A 30 -34.63 0.96 -2.51
C THR A 30 -35.47 1.48 -1.35
N GLU A 31 -35.18 1.05 -0.12
CA GLU A 31 -35.86 1.51 1.10
C GLU A 31 -34.99 2.51 1.88
N PRO A 32 -35.59 3.49 2.59
CA PRO A 32 -34.82 4.50 3.33
C PRO A 32 -33.86 3.88 4.34
N GLY A 33 -34.30 2.80 5.00
CA GLY A 33 -33.52 2.01 5.96
C GLY A 33 -32.24 1.40 5.35
N THR A 34 -32.20 1.21 4.04
CA THR A 34 -31.02 0.68 3.32
C THR A 34 -30.00 1.76 3.05
N VAL A 35 -30.46 2.99 2.76
CA VAL A 35 -29.61 4.15 2.50
C VAL A 35 -28.98 4.68 3.79
N CYS A 36 -29.76 4.79 4.86
CA CYS A 36 -29.30 5.44 6.09
C CYS A 36 -28.41 4.57 6.99
N ARG A 37 -28.43 3.24 6.82
CA ARG A 37 -27.75 2.26 7.69
C ARG A 37 -26.22 2.41 7.75
N THR A 38 -25.65 3.18 6.84
CA THR A 38 -24.20 3.32 6.67
C THR A 38 -23.68 4.74 6.91
N CYS A 39 -24.55 5.69 7.27
CA CYS A 39 -24.12 7.03 7.62
C CYS A 39 -23.35 7.00 8.94
N ILE A 40 -22.11 7.49 8.91
CA ILE A 40 -21.26 7.62 10.10
C ILE A 40 -21.23 9.09 10.47
N HIS A 41 -21.88 9.42 11.57
CA HIS A 41 -21.85 10.75 12.14
C HIS A 41 -21.25 10.67 13.55
N ASN A 42 -20.20 11.46 13.78
CA ASN A 42 -19.68 11.74 15.12
C ASN A 42 -19.39 13.24 15.25
N ASP A 43 -19.13 13.71 16.47
CA ASP A 43 -18.93 15.13 16.81
C ASP A 43 -17.85 15.85 15.97
N ARG A 44 -17.02 15.12 15.21
CA ARG A 44 -15.93 15.67 14.39
C ARG A 44 -16.03 15.34 12.89
N MET A 45 -16.95 14.49 12.48
CA MET A 45 -16.98 13.98 11.10
C MET A 45 -18.38 13.51 10.72
N TYR A 46 -18.93 14.14 9.69
CA TYR A 46 -20.12 13.68 9.02
C TYR A 46 -19.75 13.00 7.70
N CYS A 47 -19.93 11.68 7.63
CA CYS A 47 -19.60 10.85 6.47
C CYS A 47 -20.83 10.10 5.96
N PHE A 48 -21.16 10.30 4.69
CA PHE A 48 -22.08 9.45 3.96
C PHE A 48 -21.28 8.29 3.36
N HIS A 49 -21.36 7.12 3.99
CA HIS A 49 -20.77 5.91 3.46
C HIS A 49 -21.88 5.03 2.87
N TYR A 50 -21.65 4.37 1.74
CA TYR A 50 -22.58 3.42 1.14
C TYR A 50 -21.79 2.35 0.39
N PHE A 51 -22.19 1.09 0.56
CA PHE A 51 -21.59 -0.05 -0.14
C PHE A 51 -22.72 -0.92 -0.66
N ALA A 52 -22.82 -1.06 -1.99
CA ALA A 52 -23.81 -1.96 -2.58
C ALA A 52 -23.39 -3.42 -2.36
N ASP A 53 -24.36 -4.31 -2.21
CA ASP A 53 -24.14 -5.75 -2.10
C ASP A 53 -25.39 -6.51 -2.54
N ARG A 54 -25.44 -7.83 -2.34
CA ARG A 54 -26.60 -8.65 -2.75
C ARG A 54 -27.94 -8.22 -2.11
N SER A 55 -27.89 -7.53 -0.97
CA SER A 55 -29.04 -7.02 -0.22
C SER A 55 -29.28 -5.52 -0.40
N ARG A 56 -28.34 -4.80 -1.04
CA ARG A 56 -28.38 -3.34 -1.19
C ARG A 56 -28.05 -2.96 -2.63
N PRO A 57 -29.03 -2.46 -3.40
CA PRO A 57 -28.79 -2.14 -4.82
C PRO A 57 -27.77 -1.02 -4.98
N PRO A 58 -27.07 -0.93 -6.12
CA PRO A 58 -26.20 0.20 -6.43
C PRO A 58 -26.99 1.51 -6.45
N LEU A 59 -26.43 2.57 -5.89
CA LEU A 59 -26.98 3.92 -6.06
C LEU A 59 -26.72 4.40 -7.49
N THR A 60 -27.67 5.13 -8.06
CA THR A 60 -27.64 5.80 -9.36
C THR A 60 -27.78 7.32 -9.23
N ASP A 61 -28.53 7.81 -8.24
CA ASP A 61 -28.80 9.24 -8.02
C ASP A 61 -28.49 9.65 -6.59
N ILE A 62 -27.59 10.62 -6.46
CA ILE A 62 -27.11 11.18 -5.19
C ILE A 62 -27.47 12.66 -5.01
N SER A 63 -28.30 13.22 -5.90
CA SER A 63 -28.69 14.63 -5.85
C SER A 63 -29.27 15.07 -4.50
N PRO A 64 -30.00 14.25 -3.71
CA PRO A 64 -30.49 14.70 -2.42
C PRO A 64 -29.41 14.97 -1.37
N LEU A 65 -28.17 14.46 -1.55
CA LEU A 65 -27.07 14.67 -0.60
C LEU A 65 -26.73 16.15 -0.40
N VAL A 66 -27.04 17.02 -1.36
CA VAL A 66 -26.80 18.47 -1.28
C VAL A 66 -27.48 19.14 -0.10
N ARG A 67 -28.53 18.51 0.45
CA ARG A 67 -29.29 19.01 1.59
C ARG A 67 -28.76 18.53 2.95
N LEU A 68 -27.71 17.72 2.96
CA LEU A 68 -27.05 17.28 4.19
C LEU A 68 -26.03 18.33 4.65
N GLU A 69 -26.49 19.21 5.55
CA GLU A 69 -25.64 20.25 6.11
C GLU A 69 -24.46 19.66 6.90
N GLY A 70 -23.26 20.18 6.62
CA GLY A 70 -22.04 19.76 7.30
C GLY A 70 -21.45 18.43 6.82
N LEU A 71 -21.96 17.84 5.74
CA LEU A 71 -21.40 16.63 5.15
C LEU A 71 -19.94 16.88 4.73
N MET A 72 -19.00 16.11 5.29
CA MET A 72 -17.57 16.27 5.06
C MET A 72 -17.01 15.20 4.12
N ARG A 73 -17.60 14.00 4.13
CA ARG A 73 -17.10 12.86 3.33
C ARG A 73 -18.22 12.12 2.64
N VAL A 74 -17.94 11.72 1.41
CA VAL A 74 -18.79 10.82 0.63
C VAL A 74 -17.95 9.62 0.21
N GLU A 75 -18.37 8.43 0.61
CA GLU A 75 -17.74 7.16 0.28
C GLU A 75 -18.79 6.20 -0.28
N ILE A 76 -18.83 6.02 -1.60
CA ILE A 76 -19.83 5.19 -2.26
C ILE A 76 -19.13 4.13 -3.09
N TYR A 77 -19.35 2.87 -2.77
CA TYR A 77 -18.70 1.74 -3.42
C TYR A 77 -19.73 0.87 -4.14
N GLN A 78 -19.32 0.30 -5.28
CA GLN A 78 -20.16 -0.55 -6.14
C GLN A 78 -21.45 0.17 -6.58
N CYS A 79 -21.34 1.43 -6.99
CA CYS A 79 -22.48 2.23 -7.47
C CYS A 79 -22.64 2.18 -8.99
N ASP A 80 -23.72 2.77 -9.49
CA ASP A 80 -23.98 3.06 -10.91
C ASP A 80 -24.30 4.57 -11.09
N ILE A 81 -23.54 5.43 -10.38
CA ILE A 81 -23.70 6.88 -10.41
C ILE A 81 -22.90 7.46 -11.58
N HIS A 82 -23.57 8.07 -12.55
CA HIS A 82 -22.93 8.68 -13.71
C HIS A 82 -22.60 10.18 -13.53
N ASP A 83 -23.32 10.87 -12.66
CA ASP A 83 -23.18 12.31 -12.45
C ASP A 83 -22.84 12.62 -10.99
N LEU A 84 -21.62 13.14 -10.78
CA LEU A 84 -21.15 13.60 -9.48
C LEU A 84 -21.29 15.12 -9.29
N SER A 85 -21.85 15.84 -10.25
CA SER A 85 -22.06 17.30 -10.18
C SER A 85 -22.80 17.75 -8.91
N PRO A 86 -23.78 17.01 -8.36
CA PRO A 86 -24.41 17.41 -7.08
C PRO A 86 -23.39 17.58 -5.93
N LEU A 87 -22.31 16.79 -5.91
CA LEU A 87 -21.30 16.91 -4.86
C LEU A 87 -20.58 18.26 -4.88
N SER A 88 -20.55 18.96 -6.03
CA SER A 88 -19.97 20.30 -6.15
C SER A 88 -20.72 21.37 -5.35
N GLU A 89 -21.95 21.10 -4.94
CA GLU A 89 -22.81 21.99 -4.15
C GLU A 89 -22.59 21.84 -2.64
N ILE A 90 -21.69 20.96 -2.22
CA ILE A 90 -21.43 20.64 -0.80
C ILE A 90 -20.02 21.17 -0.42
N PRO A 91 -19.87 22.48 -0.10
CA PRO A 91 -18.57 23.11 0.07
C PRO A 91 -17.75 22.60 1.26
N SER A 92 -18.39 21.89 2.20
CA SER A 92 -17.74 21.26 3.35
C SER A 92 -17.00 19.96 3.03
N LEU A 93 -17.15 19.41 1.82
CA LEU A 93 -16.50 18.15 1.46
C LEU A 93 -14.97 18.27 1.51
N ASP A 94 -14.34 17.38 2.27
CA ASP A 94 -12.89 17.20 2.35
C ASP A 94 -12.40 15.91 1.67
N SER A 95 -13.30 14.94 1.46
CA SER A 95 -12.99 13.65 0.85
C SER A 95 -14.14 13.12 0.01
N ILE A 96 -13.85 12.70 -1.21
CA ILE A 96 -14.78 12.01 -2.10
C ILE A 96 -14.14 10.69 -2.53
N THR A 97 -14.81 9.57 -2.28
CA THR A 97 -14.49 8.25 -2.78
C THR A 97 -15.72 7.68 -3.48
N VAL A 98 -15.63 7.42 -4.78
CA VAL A 98 -16.72 6.79 -5.53
C VAL A 98 -16.17 5.69 -6.44
N SER A 99 -16.74 4.49 -6.36
CA SER A 99 -16.31 3.36 -7.19
C SER A 99 -17.46 2.50 -7.72
N GLY A 100 -17.20 1.85 -8.85
CA GLY A 100 -18.07 0.82 -9.43
C GLY A 100 -18.95 1.31 -10.58
N GLY A 101 -19.02 2.62 -10.83
CA GLY A 101 -19.81 3.16 -11.94
C GLY A 101 -19.19 2.81 -13.29
N SER A 102 -20.04 2.62 -14.30
CA SER A 102 -19.59 2.25 -15.65
C SER A 102 -18.95 3.43 -16.41
N GLU A 103 -19.53 4.63 -16.33
CA GLU A 103 -19.02 5.84 -16.95
C GLU A 103 -19.30 7.06 -16.07
N LEU A 104 -18.28 7.87 -15.78
CA LEU A 104 -18.42 9.16 -15.12
C LEU A 104 -18.48 10.28 -16.17
N LEU A 105 -19.56 11.06 -16.10
CA LEU A 105 -19.73 12.27 -16.91
C LEU A 105 -18.80 13.40 -16.43
N PRO A 106 -18.41 14.34 -17.32
CA PRO A 106 -17.62 15.50 -16.93
C PRO A 106 -18.26 16.28 -15.79
N CYS A 107 -17.49 16.58 -14.74
CA CYS A 107 -17.93 17.33 -13.58
C CYS A 107 -16.88 18.37 -13.13
N ASP A 108 -17.34 19.37 -12.37
CA ASP A 108 -16.51 20.49 -11.91
C ASP A 108 -16.54 20.54 -10.38
N PHE A 109 -15.36 20.42 -9.75
CA PHE A 109 -15.21 20.50 -8.30
C PHE A 109 -14.43 21.73 -7.84
N ILE A 110 -14.23 22.73 -8.70
CA ILE A 110 -13.48 23.95 -8.35
C ILE A 110 -14.10 24.68 -7.14
N SER A 111 -15.39 24.49 -6.87
CA SER A 111 -16.08 25.03 -5.68
C SER A 111 -15.63 24.38 -4.36
N LEU A 112 -15.10 23.17 -4.38
CA LEU A 112 -14.80 22.37 -3.19
C LEU A 112 -13.46 22.75 -2.54
N LYS A 113 -13.38 23.97 -1.99
CA LYS A 113 -12.15 24.57 -1.43
C LYS A 113 -11.51 23.83 -0.25
N HIS A 114 -12.18 22.81 0.28
CA HIS A 114 -11.67 21.97 1.37
C HIS A 114 -11.32 20.54 0.92
N LEU A 115 -11.52 20.20 -0.36
CA LEU A 115 -11.27 18.86 -0.90
C LEU A 115 -9.78 18.52 -0.85
N ARG A 116 -9.44 17.51 -0.06
CA ARG A 116 -8.07 17.02 0.17
C ARG A 116 -7.84 15.61 -0.40
N SER A 117 -8.90 14.82 -0.56
CA SER A 117 -8.81 13.46 -1.09
C SER A 117 -9.87 13.21 -2.15
N LEU A 118 -9.47 12.63 -3.28
CA LEU A 118 -10.35 12.26 -4.37
C LEU A 118 -9.99 10.87 -4.91
N ASN A 119 -10.89 9.90 -4.72
CA ASN A 119 -10.73 8.55 -5.23
C ASN A 119 -11.89 8.23 -6.17
N LEU A 120 -11.60 8.05 -7.47
CA LEU A 120 -12.61 7.77 -8.48
C LEU A 120 -12.23 6.53 -9.27
N HIS A 121 -13.04 5.48 -9.14
CA HIS A 121 -12.79 4.19 -9.76
C HIS A 121 -13.97 3.75 -10.63
N TYR A 122 -13.90 4.09 -11.90
CA TYR A 122 -14.95 3.85 -12.89
C TYR A 122 -14.48 2.91 -14.00
N GLY A 123 -15.41 2.44 -14.83
CA GLY A 123 -15.09 1.78 -16.11
C GLY A 123 -14.59 2.77 -17.17
N ARG A 124 -15.06 4.03 -17.10
CA ARG A 124 -14.54 5.17 -17.85
C ARG A 124 -14.72 6.44 -17.02
N CYS A 125 -13.65 7.19 -16.80
CA CYS A 125 -13.67 8.37 -15.94
C CYS A 125 -13.32 9.63 -16.75
N SER A 126 -14.31 10.50 -16.99
CA SER A 126 -14.02 11.84 -17.54
C SER A 126 -13.31 12.66 -16.47
N MET A 127 -12.11 13.18 -16.75
CA MET A 127 -11.31 13.86 -15.74
C MET A 127 -12.05 15.08 -15.15
N PRO A 128 -12.32 15.14 -13.83
CA PRO A 128 -12.96 16.29 -13.22
C PRO A 128 -12.09 17.54 -13.27
N ARG A 129 -12.72 18.73 -13.26
CA ARG A 129 -11.99 20.00 -13.12
C ARG A 129 -11.63 20.23 -11.66
N LEU A 130 -10.33 20.23 -11.35
CA LEU A 130 -9.80 20.33 -9.97
C LEU A 130 -8.87 21.54 -9.76
N THR A 131 -8.73 22.43 -10.75
CA THR A 131 -7.74 23.51 -10.72
C THR A 131 -7.79 24.35 -9.44
N GLY A 132 -6.64 24.48 -8.77
CA GLY A 132 -6.48 25.29 -7.56
C GLY A 132 -7.06 24.67 -6.27
N LEU A 133 -7.47 23.40 -6.29
CA LEU A 133 -7.90 22.70 -5.08
C LEU A 133 -6.70 22.30 -4.19
N PRO A 134 -6.86 22.27 -2.86
CA PRO A 134 -5.82 21.83 -1.93
C PRO A 134 -5.76 20.29 -1.83
N LEU A 135 -5.88 19.62 -2.97
CA LEU A 135 -5.89 18.17 -3.06
C LEU A 135 -4.53 17.64 -2.60
N ARG A 136 -4.52 16.66 -1.69
CA ARG A 136 -3.31 16.02 -1.15
C ARG A 136 -3.10 14.63 -1.70
N THR A 137 -4.21 13.91 -1.91
CA THR A 137 -4.21 12.54 -2.40
C THR A 137 -5.24 12.38 -3.50
N ALA A 138 -4.86 11.66 -4.56
CA ALA A 138 -5.79 11.24 -5.58
C ALA A 138 -5.52 9.79 -6.00
N SER A 139 -6.59 9.03 -6.24
CA SER A 139 -6.55 7.69 -6.80
C SER A 139 -7.57 7.62 -7.92
N LEU A 140 -7.11 7.37 -9.15
CA LEU A 140 -7.95 7.47 -10.34
C LEU A 140 -7.74 6.24 -11.20
N SER A 141 -8.82 5.62 -11.70
CA SER A 141 -8.74 4.55 -12.71
C SER A 141 -9.61 4.86 -13.92
N THR A 142 -9.20 4.34 -15.08
CA THR A 142 -9.79 4.55 -16.40
C THR A 142 -10.05 6.02 -16.79
N VAL A 143 -9.19 6.95 -16.34
CA VAL A 143 -9.28 8.36 -16.71
C VAL A 143 -8.88 8.61 -18.16
N ASP A 144 -9.57 9.54 -18.80
CA ASP A 144 -9.28 9.97 -20.18
C ASP A 144 -8.03 10.86 -20.29
N SER A 145 -7.64 11.54 -19.21
CA SER A 145 -6.53 12.49 -19.17
C SER A 145 -6.14 12.83 -17.72
N LEU A 146 -5.00 13.52 -17.55
CA LEU A 146 -4.57 14.08 -16.25
C LEU A 146 -4.68 15.61 -16.18
N GLU A 147 -5.24 16.27 -17.19
CA GLU A 147 -5.27 17.74 -17.30
C GLU A 147 -5.93 18.42 -16.09
N GLY A 148 -6.93 17.77 -15.50
CA GLY A 148 -7.57 18.26 -14.27
C GLY A 148 -6.64 18.37 -13.07
N LEU A 149 -5.50 17.65 -13.07
CA LEU A 149 -4.50 17.68 -12.00
C LEU A 149 -3.45 18.78 -12.17
N ALA A 150 -3.36 19.43 -13.34
CA ALA A 150 -2.33 20.43 -13.61
C ALA A 150 -2.38 21.58 -12.59
N GLY A 151 -1.21 21.97 -12.08
CA GLY A 151 -1.05 23.08 -11.15
C GLY A 151 -1.50 22.81 -9.71
N LEU A 152 -1.79 21.55 -9.33
CA LEU A 152 -2.16 21.22 -7.96
C LEU A 152 -0.95 21.28 -7.02
N GLU A 153 -0.74 22.44 -6.39
CA GLU A 153 0.42 22.72 -5.54
C GLU A 153 0.57 21.78 -4.33
N GLN A 154 -0.53 21.25 -3.82
CA GLN A 154 -0.55 20.42 -2.60
C GLN A 154 -0.66 18.92 -2.87
N LEU A 155 -0.78 18.50 -4.14
CA LEU A 155 -0.95 17.09 -4.49
C LEU A 155 0.33 16.34 -4.12
N ALA A 156 0.26 15.51 -3.08
CA ALA A 156 1.42 14.84 -2.50
C ALA A 156 1.53 13.38 -2.95
N ARG A 157 0.39 12.70 -3.14
CA ARG A 157 0.33 11.30 -3.56
C ARG A 157 -0.68 11.12 -4.68
N LEU A 158 -0.27 10.45 -5.74
CA LEU A 158 -1.12 10.12 -6.87
C LEU A 158 -1.00 8.63 -7.20
N ASP A 159 -2.13 7.94 -7.24
CA ASP A 159 -2.23 6.56 -7.74
C ASP A 159 -3.04 6.52 -9.03
N LEU A 160 -2.43 5.96 -10.07
CA LEU A 160 -2.97 5.81 -11.42
C LEU A 160 -3.07 4.34 -11.82
N HIS A 161 -3.06 3.41 -10.86
CA HIS A 161 -3.34 2.01 -11.16
C HIS A 161 -4.72 1.85 -11.84
N GLY A 162 -4.78 0.95 -12.83
CA GLY A 162 -6.02 0.70 -13.59
C GLY A 162 -6.29 1.74 -14.69
N ASN A 163 -5.25 2.36 -15.25
CA ASN A 163 -5.34 3.23 -16.42
C ASN A 163 -4.55 2.63 -17.60
N PRO A 164 -5.02 1.53 -18.23
CA PRO A 164 -4.24 0.81 -19.24
C PRO A 164 -3.89 1.67 -20.45
N ASP A 165 -4.72 2.66 -20.81
CA ASP A 165 -4.53 3.52 -21.98
C ASP A 165 -3.77 4.83 -21.67
N LEU A 166 -3.51 5.12 -20.39
CA LEU A 166 -2.85 6.37 -19.99
C LEU A 166 -1.37 6.33 -20.34
N CYS A 167 -0.93 7.28 -21.15
CA CYS A 167 0.45 7.39 -21.61
C CYS A 167 1.11 8.75 -21.35
N ASP A 168 0.33 9.80 -21.10
CA ASP A 168 0.81 11.17 -20.94
C ASP A 168 0.83 11.60 -19.46
N LEU A 169 2.03 11.98 -18.99
CA LEU A 169 2.26 12.51 -17.64
C LEU A 169 2.51 14.03 -17.63
N SER A 170 2.41 14.72 -18.78
CA SER A 170 2.68 16.16 -18.93
C SER A 170 2.00 17.04 -17.88
N PRO A 171 0.73 16.80 -17.50
CA PRO A 171 0.07 17.61 -16.47
C PRO A 171 0.78 17.58 -15.10
N LEU A 172 1.45 16.48 -14.77
CA LEU A 172 2.13 16.30 -13.49
C LEU A 172 3.42 17.14 -13.35
N ALA A 173 3.99 17.62 -14.46
CA ALA A 173 5.17 18.50 -14.45
C ALA A 173 4.91 19.80 -13.65
N SER A 174 3.64 20.19 -13.52
CA SER A 174 3.20 21.40 -12.84
C SER A 174 2.70 21.17 -11.40
N CYS A 175 2.93 19.99 -10.82
CA CYS A 175 2.49 19.61 -9.47
C CYS A 175 3.67 19.57 -8.47
N PRO A 176 4.23 20.71 -8.05
CA PRO A 176 5.49 20.76 -7.29
C PRO A 176 5.46 20.02 -5.94
N GLY A 177 4.26 19.81 -5.38
CA GLY A 177 4.05 19.09 -4.13
C GLY A 177 4.13 17.55 -4.26
N LEU A 178 4.22 16.98 -5.46
CA LEU A 178 4.13 15.54 -5.67
C LEU A 178 5.35 14.83 -5.08
N THR A 179 5.09 13.92 -4.13
CA THR A 179 6.12 13.15 -3.41
C THR A 179 6.08 11.66 -3.73
N ALA A 180 4.91 11.12 -4.07
CA ALA A 180 4.75 9.73 -4.46
C ALA A 180 3.83 9.61 -5.68
N LEU A 181 4.29 8.84 -6.68
CA LEU A 181 3.55 8.54 -7.91
C LEU A 181 3.53 7.04 -8.16
N SER A 182 2.34 6.46 -8.26
CA SER A 182 2.11 5.11 -8.78
C SER A 182 1.45 5.22 -10.17
N ALA A 183 2.09 4.66 -11.19
CA ALA A 183 1.57 4.52 -12.54
C ALA A 183 1.61 3.05 -13.00
N VAL A 184 1.29 2.14 -12.07
CA VAL A 184 1.29 0.69 -12.31
C VAL A 184 0.29 0.31 -13.39
N ASP A 185 0.71 -0.58 -14.29
CA ASP A 185 -0.10 -1.14 -15.39
C ASP A 185 -0.76 -0.05 -16.26
N THR A 186 0.04 0.98 -16.59
CA THR A 186 -0.32 2.05 -17.54
C THR A 186 0.47 1.94 -18.84
N SER A 187 0.04 2.66 -19.88
CA SER A 187 0.77 2.78 -21.16
C SER A 187 1.86 3.86 -21.16
N VAL A 188 2.27 4.36 -19.99
CA VAL A 188 3.33 5.36 -19.86
C VAL A 188 4.64 4.81 -20.40
N SER A 189 5.29 5.57 -21.30
CA SER A 189 6.61 5.24 -21.84
C SER A 189 7.60 6.40 -21.78
N ASP A 190 7.09 7.64 -21.78
CA ASP A 190 7.89 8.86 -21.66
C ASP A 190 7.84 9.39 -20.22
N LEU A 191 9.02 9.55 -19.61
CA LEU A 191 9.21 10.11 -18.27
C LEU A 191 9.74 11.54 -18.31
N SER A 192 9.94 12.13 -19.49
CA SER A 192 10.45 13.50 -19.65
C SER A 192 9.65 14.56 -18.87
N PRO A 193 8.31 14.44 -18.69
CA PRO A 193 7.56 15.38 -17.86
C PRO A 193 7.98 15.43 -16.38
N LEU A 194 8.58 14.35 -15.87
CA LEU A 194 9.00 14.24 -14.47
C LEU A 194 10.43 14.74 -14.24
N ALA A 195 11.18 15.05 -15.31
CA ALA A 195 12.57 15.49 -15.19
C ALA A 195 12.70 16.73 -14.30
N GLY A 196 13.56 16.68 -13.28
CA GLY A 196 13.78 17.80 -12.38
C GLY A 196 12.67 18.05 -11.35
N HIS A 197 11.72 17.12 -11.18
CA HIS A 197 10.64 17.27 -10.21
C HIS A 197 11.19 17.59 -8.80
N PRO A 198 10.74 18.69 -8.14
CA PRO A 198 11.43 19.20 -6.96
C PRO A 198 11.27 18.33 -5.70
N GLY A 199 10.17 17.59 -5.60
CA GLY A 199 9.78 16.85 -4.40
C GLY A 199 9.54 15.35 -4.56
N LEU A 200 9.70 14.78 -5.76
CA LEU A 200 9.31 13.39 -6.00
C LEU A 200 10.33 12.45 -5.34
N LYS A 201 9.83 11.59 -4.44
CA LYS A 201 10.64 10.65 -3.65
C LYS A 201 10.41 9.21 -4.03
N GLU A 202 9.17 8.87 -4.37
CA GLU A 202 8.74 7.51 -4.62
C GLU A 202 8.07 7.46 -5.99
N ILE A 203 8.53 6.55 -6.85
CA ILE A 203 7.91 6.30 -8.14
C ILE A 203 7.79 4.80 -8.41
N VAL A 204 6.59 4.38 -8.79
CA VAL A 204 6.27 3.00 -9.15
C VAL A 204 5.75 2.97 -10.58
N LEU A 205 6.51 2.32 -11.47
CA LEU A 205 6.25 2.20 -12.91
C LEU A 205 6.06 0.74 -13.33
N SER A 206 5.67 -0.12 -12.39
CA SER A 206 5.55 -1.56 -12.65
C SER A 206 4.56 -1.83 -13.79
N GLY A 207 4.91 -2.74 -14.70
CA GLY A 207 4.03 -3.13 -15.82
C GLY A 207 3.90 -2.09 -16.95
N THR A 208 4.71 -1.03 -16.95
CA THR A 208 4.70 -0.01 -18.01
C THR A 208 5.69 -0.32 -19.16
N PRO A 209 5.45 0.19 -20.39
CA PRO A 209 6.38 0.04 -21.52
C PRO A 209 7.61 0.97 -21.47
N VAL A 210 7.94 1.55 -20.30
CA VAL A 210 9.11 2.42 -20.11
C VAL A 210 10.41 1.71 -20.50
N LYS A 211 11.27 2.43 -21.23
CA LYS A 211 12.61 1.98 -21.67
C LYS A 211 13.72 2.89 -21.17
N ASP A 212 13.49 4.20 -21.21
CA ASP A 212 14.45 5.21 -20.79
C ASP A 212 14.05 5.78 -19.43
N VAL A 213 14.94 5.61 -18.44
CA VAL A 213 14.79 6.16 -17.08
C VAL A 213 15.73 7.32 -16.80
N SER A 214 16.46 7.81 -17.81
CA SER A 214 17.33 8.97 -17.67
C SER A 214 16.64 10.22 -17.12
N PRO A 215 15.34 10.51 -17.37
CA PRO A 215 14.65 11.64 -16.72
C PRO A 215 14.62 11.55 -15.19
N LEU A 216 14.57 10.33 -14.63
CA LEU A 216 14.55 10.12 -13.18
C LEU A 216 15.88 10.52 -12.52
N ALA A 217 17.00 10.43 -13.25
CA ALA A 217 18.30 10.85 -12.73
C ALA A 217 18.39 12.36 -12.45
N ALA A 218 17.48 13.16 -13.03
CA ALA A 218 17.38 14.60 -12.76
C ALA A 218 16.58 14.93 -11.49
N ILE A 219 16.06 13.94 -10.76
CA ILE A 219 15.21 14.11 -9.57
C ILE A 219 16.03 13.77 -8.31
N PRO A 220 16.69 14.75 -7.67
CA PRO A 220 17.65 14.49 -6.59
C PRO A 220 17.01 13.94 -5.30
N ALA A 221 15.68 14.11 -5.15
CA ALA A 221 14.92 13.68 -3.99
C ALA A 221 14.48 12.21 -4.05
N LEU A 222 14.69 11.49 -5.16
CA LEU A 222 14.26 10.10 -5.28
C LEU A 222 14.92 9.21 -4.24
N GLU A 223 14.08 8.48 -3.50
CA GLU A 223 14.44 7.49 -2.49
C GLU A 223 14.06 6.06 -2.92
N MET A 224 12.97 5.92 -3.68
CA MET A 224 12.44 4.62 -4.17
C MET A 224 12.07 4.70 -5.65
N VAL A 225 12.54 3.72 -6.43
CA VAL A 225 12.21 3.55 -7.85
C VAL A 225 11.88 2.08 -8.12
N TRP A 226 10.63 1.79 -8.51
CA TRP A 226 10.19 0.44 -8.84
C TRP A 226 9.85 0.31 -10.33
N LEU A 227 10.58 -0.58 -11.03
CA LEU A 227 10.53 -0.78 -12.47
C LEU A 227 10.12 -2.21 -12.84
N TYR A 228 9.39 -2.90 -11.97
CA TYR A 228 9.04 -4.32 -12.18
C TYR A 228 8.35 -4.53 -13.52
N GLY A 229 8.83 -5.47 -14.34
CA GLY A 229 8.17 -5.84 -15.60
C GLY A 229 8.20 -4.75 -16.69
N THR A 230 9.06 -3.74 -16.55
CA THR A 230 9.28 -2.73 -17.60
C THR A 230 10.28 -3.21 -18.65
N GLU A 231 10.41 -2.46 -19.75
CA GLU A 231 11.35 -2.77 -20.84
C GLU A 231 12.74 -2.11 -20.68
N VAL A 232 13.07 -1.60 -19.50
CA VAL A 232 14.32 -0.88 -19.22
C VAL A 232 15.54 -1.81 -19.37
N GLU A 233 16.56 -1.32 -20.07
CA GLU A 233 17.83 -2.04 -20.35
C GLU A 233 19.04 -1.43 -19.62
N ASP A 234 19.03 -0.12 -19.35
CA ASP A 234 20.10 0.59 -18.66
C ASP A 234 19.54 1.45 -17.53
N VAL A 235 20.15 1.32 -16.35
CA VAL A 235 19.82 2.06 -15.12
C VAL A 235 21.05 2.72 -14.50
N SER A 236 22.17 2.75 -15.22
CA SER A 236 23.44 3.33 -14.76
C SER A 236 23.29 4.79 -14.33
N CYS A 237 22.40 5.54 -14.98
CA CYS A 237 22.07 6.92 -14.63
C CYS A 237 21.51 7.08 -13.21
N LEU A 238 20.84 6.06 -12.65
CA LEU A 238 20.27 6.10 -11.31
C LEU A 238 21.32 5.86 -10.22
N ALA A 239 22.49 5.32 -10.55
CA ALA A 239 23.54 5.00 -9.59
C ALA A 239 24.15 6.25 -8.91
N ALA A 240 24.00 7.43 -9.51
CA ALA A 240 24.49 8.70 -8.97
C ALA A 240 23.49 9.37 -8.01
N LEU A 241 22.23 8.90 -7.93
CA LEU A 241 21.20 9.54 -7.09
C LEU A 241 21.55 9.36 -5.59
N PRO A 242 21.78 10.44 -4.83
CA PRO A 242 22.31 10.34 -3.46
C PRO A 242 21.28 9.79 -2.47
N GLY A 243 19.99 10.05 -2.70
CA GLY A 243 18.89 9.61 -1.85
C GLY A 243 18.38 8.20 -2.14
N LEU A 244 18.71 7.62 -3.30
CA LEU A 244 18.14 6.35 -3.75
C LEU A 244 18.55 5.19 -2.85
N ARG A 245 17.56 4.53 -2.24
CA ARG A 245 17.71 3.48 -1.24
C ARG A 245 16.99 2.19 -1.63
N ASP A 246 15.98 2.28 -2.48
CA ASP A 246 15.20 1.13 -2.93
C ASP A 246 15.06 1.17 -4.45
N LEU A 247 15.65 0.18 -5.13
CA LEU A 247 15.58 0.01 -6.57
C LEU A 247 15.14 -1.42 -6.92
N ASN A 248 13.95 -1.54 -7.49
CA ASN A 248 13.40 -2.81 -7.95
C ASN A 248 13.50 -2.92 -9.48
N LEU A 249 14.29 -3.87 -9.96
CA LEU A 249 14.59 -4.08 -11.39
C LEU A 249 14.10 -5.44 -11.90
N ARG A 250 13.14 -6.03 -11.20
CA ARG A 250 12.67 -7.38 -11.49
C ARG A 250 11.96 -7.42 -12.83
N LYS A 251 12.13 -8.51 -13.58
CA LYS A 251 11.56 -8.67 -14.93
C LYS A 251 11.83 -7.49 -15.90
N THR A 252 12.85 -6.68 -15.62
CA THR A 252 13.42 -5.74 -16.59
C THR A 252 14.42 -6.46 -17.51
N LYS A 253 14.89 -5.75 -18.54
CA LYS A 253 15.94 -6.21 -19.44
C LYS A 253 17.35 -5.79 -18.99
N VAL A 254 17.50 -5.18 -17.82
CA VAL A 254 18.79 -4.74 -17.27
C VAL A 254 19.74 -5.91 -17.06
N ALA A 255 20.85 -5.93 -17.78
CA ALA A 255 21.88 -6.95 -17.66
C ALA A 255 23.10 -6.45 -16.86
N ASP A 256 23.52 -5.21 -17.08
CA ASP A 256 24.68 -4.62 -16.41
C ASP A 256 24.25 -3.81 -15.17
N LEU A 257 24.81 -4.16 -14.02
CA LEU A 257 24.63 -3.46 -12.74
C LEU A 257 25.96 -2.92 -12.20
N SER A 258 27.01 -2.89 -13.02
CA SER A 258 28.36 -2.49 -12.62
C SER A 258 28.40 -1.09 -12.00
N ALA A 259 27.55 -0.18 -12.47
CA ALA A 259 27.38 1.18 -11.92
C ALA A 259 26.96 1.19 -10.44
N PHE A 260 26.35 0.12 -9.93
CA PHE A 260 25.89 0.01 -8.54
C PHE A 260 26.90 -0.66 -7.60
N ARG A 261 28.12 -0.95 -8.06
CA ARG A 261 29.18 -1.47 -7.18
C ARG A 261 29.44 -0.50 -6.01
N GLY A 262 29.45 -1.03 -4.79
CA GLY A 262 29.52 -0.25 -3.55
C GLY A 262 28.18 0.30 -3.05
N ARG A 263 27.08 0.10 -3.79
CA ARG A 263 25.71 0.49 -3.41
C ARG A 263 24.74 -0.68 -3.51
N GLU A 264 25.22 -1.92 -3.39
CA GLU A 264 24.44 -3.12 -3.70
C GLU A 264 23.31 -3.39 -2.70
N GLY A 265 23.29 -2.69 -1.56
CA GLY A 265 22.19 -2.71 -0.60
C GLY A 265 20.90 -2.09 -1.11
N ILE A 266 20.95 -1.24 -2.15
CA ILE A 266 19.74 -0.65 -2.77
C ILE A 266 19.10 -1.59 -3.80
N LEU A 267 19.88 -2.55 -4.29
CA LEU A 267 19.45 -3.55 -5.24
C LEU A 267 18.78 -4.70 -4.48
N GLY A 268 17.62 -5.13 -4.94
CA GLY A 268 16.92 -6.23 -4.31
C GLY A 268 17.49 -7.61 -4.59
N ILE A 269 16.70 -8.45 -5.25
CA ILE A 269 17.15 -9.80 -5.60
C ILE A 269 18.23 -9.76 -6.71
N GLU A 270 18.30 -8.66 -7.46
CA GLU A 270 19.18 -8.46 -8.61
C GLU A 270 20.65 -8.31 -8.23
N ARG A 271 20.99 -8.01 -6.97
CA ARG A 271 22.38 -8.07 -6.50
C ARG A 271 23.03 -9.43 -6.76
N SER A 272 22.24 -10.50 -6.88
CA SER A 272 22.72 -11.82 -7.29
C SER A 272 23.36 -11.82 -8.69
N ARG A 273 22.94 -10.93 -9.60
CA ARG A 273 23.55 -10.72 -10.93
C ARG A 273 24.95 -10.09 -10.83
N LEU A 274 25.25 -9.37 -9.74
CA LEU A 274 26.60 -8.90 -9.41
C LEU A 274 27.47 -9.98 -8.75
N GLY A 275 26.98 -11.23 -8.65
CA GLY A 275 27.64 -12.29 -7.91
C GLY A 275 27.53 -12.14 -6.39
N ILE A 276 26.76 -11.16 -5.91
CA ILE A 276 26.55 -10.91 -4.49
C ILE A 276 25.35 -11.73 -4.03
N ARG A 277 25.62 -12.81 -3.30
CA ARG A 277 24.57 -13.48 -2.52
C ARG A 277 24.26 -12.59 -1.31
N LYS A 278 22.99 -12.51 -0.88
CA LYS A 278 22.62 -11.84 0.38
C LYS A 278 23.47 -12.43 1.51
N ALA A 279 24.53 -11.72 1.90
CA ALA A 279 25.27 -12.05 3.09
C ALA A 279 24.36 -11.69 4.26
N GLY A 280 24.13 -12.63 5.18
CA GLY A 280 23.50 -12.28 6.46
C GLY A 280 24.33 -11.20 7.15
N LYS A 281 23.69 -10.37 7.98
CA LYS A 281 24.38 -9.27 8.66
C LYS A 281 25.60 -9.81 9.42
N SER A 282 26.72 -9.09 9.35
CA SER A 282 27.87 -9.34 10.22
C SER A 282 27.49 -9.12 11.68
N ALA A 283 28.26 -9.66 12.61
CA ALA A 283 27.99 -9.47 14.04
C ALA A 283 27.98 -7.99 14.46
N GLY A 284 28.75 -7.14 13.77
CA GLY A 284 28.76 -5.69 14.00
C GLY A 284 27.48 -5.00 13.53
N GLU A 285 27.02 -5.34 12.32
CA GLU A 285 25.76 -4.82 11.76
C GLU A 285 24.55 -5.27 12.58
N ILE A 286 24.54 -6.52 13.05
CA ILE A 286 23.48 -7.02 13.95
C ILE A 286 23.45 -6.20 15.24
N ARG A 287 24.59 -5.97 15.90
CA ARG A 287 24.64 -5.16 17.13
C ARG A 287 24.11 -3.74 16.90
N LYS A 288 24.49 -3.11 15.79
CA LYS A 288 24.00 -1.78 15.42
C LYS A 288 22.47 -1.80 15.22
N ALA A 289 21.96 -2.72 14.42
CA ALA A 289 20.53 -2.84 14.15
C ALA A 289 19.70 -3.14 15.41
N ILE A 290 20.22 -3.94 16.35
CA ILE A 290 19.58 -4.19 17.65
C ILE A 290 19.49 -2.90 18.48
N GLY A 291 20.52 -2.06 18.47
CA GLY A 291 20.48 -0.73 19.10
C GLY A 291 19.40 0.16 18.49
N GLU A 292 19.38 0.26 17.16
CA GLU A 292 18.39 1.05 16.40
C GLU A 292 16.94 0.59 16.62
N VAL A 293 16.72 -0.72 16.80
CA VAL A 293 15.40 -1.29 17.15
C VAL A 293 15.01 -0.91 18.58
N ARG A 294 15.93 -1.00 19.55
CA ARG A 294 15.68 -0.61 20.94
C ARG A 294 15.31 0.87 21.06
N GLU A 295 16.05 1.74 20.37
CA GLU A 295 15.76 3.18 20.33
C GLU A 295 14.33 3.48 19.84
N ARG A 296 13.88 2.76 18.79
CA ARG A 296 12.50 2.88 18.27
C ARG A 296 11.46 2.41 19.28
N LEU A 297 11.69 1.26 19.90
CA LEU A 297 10.79 0.72 20.93
C LEU A 297 10.67 1.69 22.11
N ASP A 298 11.79 2.25 22.57
CA ASP A 298 11.83 3.25 23.64
C ASP A 298 11.06 4.52 23.24
N SER A 299 11.24 5.00 21.99
CA SER A 299 10.52 6.17 21.47
C SER A 299 9.00 5.96 21.37
N LEU A 300 8.57 4.72 21.15
CA LEU A 300 7.17 4.31 21.08
C LEU A 300 6.60 3.91 22.45
N GLY A 301 7.42 3.89 23.52
CA GLY A 301 7.00 3.41 24.84
C GLY A 301 6.65 1.92 24.88
N VAL A 302 7.16 1.13 23.94
CA VAL A 302 6.86 -0.31 23.81
C VAL A 302 7.81 -1.11 24.68
N MET A 303 7.26 -1.96 25.55
CA MET A 303 8.03 -2.89 26.38
C MET A 303 7.93 -4.31 25.82
N PRO A 304 9.00 -4.86 25.22
CA PRO A 304 9.02 -6.25 24.76
C PRO A 304 8.90 -7.25 25.91
N ARG A 305 8.47 -8.47 25.58
CA ARG A 305 8.51 -9.60 26.51
C ARG A 305 9.97 -9.96 26.87
N PRO A 306 10.21 -10.65 28.00
CA PRO A 306 11.56 -11.05 28.39
C PRO A 306 12.32 -11.78 27.28
N VAL A 307 13.63 -11.57 27.21
CA VAL A 307 14.50 -12.25 26.25
C VAL A 307 14.55 -13.76 26.47
N LEU A 308 14.71 -14.51 25.39
CA LEU A 308 14.91 -15.96 25.45
C LEU A 308 16.37 -16.34 25.65
N LYS A 309 16.57 -17.44 26.38
CA LYS A 309 17.86 -18.14 26.44
C LYS A 309 18.06 -18.96 25.17
N LYS A 310 19.33 -19.14 24.78
CA LYS A 310 19.70 -19.94 23.60
C LYS A 310 19.12 -21.36 23.64
N ASP A 311 19.05 -21.99 24.81
CA ASP A 311 18.53 -23.36 24.95
C ASP A 311 17.05 -23.47 24.55
N ALA A 312 16.23 -22.46 24.87
CA ALA A 312 14.82 -22.43 24.46
C ALA A 312 14.67 -22.30 22.94
N ILE A 313 15.55 -21.51 22.31
CA ILE A 313 15.60 -21.35 20.85
C ILE A 313 16.07 -22.67 20.21
N SER A 314 17.14 -23.29 20.72
CA SER A 314 17.62 -24.59 20.25
C SER A 314 16.56 -25.67 20.35
N ALA A 315 15.79 -25.72 21.44
CA ALA A 315 14.70 -26.67 21.61
C ALA A 315 13.60 -26.48 20.55
N PHE A 316 13.25 -25.23 20.22
CA PHE A 316 12.33 -24.94 19.13
C PHE A 316 12.89 -25.40 17.77
N GLU A 317 14.15 -25.09 17.49
CA GLU A 317 14.83 -25.47 16.26
C GLU A 317 14.91 -26.99 16.07
N GLU A 318 15.28 -27.72 17.13
CA GLU A 318 15.35 -29.17 17.14
C GLU A 318 13.97 -29.82 16.97
N LYS A 319 12.96 -29.35 17.72
CA LYS A 319 11.59 -29.85 17.62
C LYS A 319 11.02 -29.74 16.22
N ASN A 320 11.32 -28.64 15.52
CA ASN A 320 10.74 -28.34 14.21
C ASN A 320 11.69 -28.66 13.04
N GLY A 321 12.90 -29.14 13.30
CA GLY A 321 13.89 -29.48 12.27
C GLY A 321 14.34 -28.29 11.41
N VAL A 322 14.41 -27.09 11.99
CA VAL A 322 14.78 -25.85 11.28
C VAL A 322 15.84 -25.05 12.03
N LYS A 323 16.51 -24.13 11.33
CA LYS A 323 17.42 -23.16 11.94
C LYS A 323 16.93 -21.74 11.69
N LEU A 324 16.68 -20.99 12.75
CA LEU A 324 16.20 -19.62 12.67
C LEU A 324 17.30 -18.67 12.14
N PRO A 325 16.93 -17.62 11.39
CA PRO A 325 17.87 -16.59 10.93
C PRO A 325 18.59 -15.91 12.10
N LYS A 326 19.87 -15.54 11.93
CA LYS A 326 20.72 -15.01 13.01
C LYS A 326 20.21 -13.68 13.55
N GLU A 327 19.62 -12.89 12.66
CA GLU A 327 18.99 -11.60 12.91
C GLU A 327 17.80 -11.77 13.87
N TYR A 328 16.94 -12.76 13.62
CA TYR A 328 15.80 -13.07 14.49
C TYR A 328 16.24 -13.68 15.83
N VAL A 329 17.22 -14.60 15.82
CA VAL A 329 17.80 -15.15 17.06
C VAL A 329 18.42 -14.04 17.92
N SER A 330 19.06 -13.06 17.29
CA SER A 330 19.66 -11.92 17.99
C SER A 330 18.59 -11.03 18.63
N PHE A 331 17.46 -10.81 17.96
CA PHE A 331 16.30 -10.12 18.53
C PHE A 331 15.74 -10.87 19.74
N LEU A 332 15.49 -12.18 19.63
CA LEU A 332 14.94 -12.98 20.74
C LEU A 332 15.85 -12.99 21.97
N THR A 333 17.17 -12.99 21.77
CA THR A 333 18.16 -13.05 22.86
C THR A 333 18.55 -11.69 23.43
N GLN A 334 18.32 -10.59 22.69
CA GLN A 334 18.81 -9.26 23.07
C GLN A 334 17.73 -8.19 23.11
N VAL A 335 16.50 -8.42 22.62
CA VAL A 335 15.40 -7.45 22.65
C VAL A 335 14.21 -8.02 23.41
N GLY A 336 13.62 -9.11 22.92
CA GLY A 336 12.51 -9.76 23.61
C GLY A 336 11.84 -10.88 22.82
N ASP A 337 11.07 -11.71 23.53
CA ASP A 337 10.26 -12.80 22.96
C ASP A 337 8.88 -12.33 22.49
N GLY A 338 8.86 -11.44 21.50
CA GLY A 338 7.63 -10.79 21.03
C GLY A 338 7.29 -9.50 21.80
N LEU A 339 6.31 -8.77 21.26
CA LEU A 339 5.91 -7.44 21.74
C LEU A 339 4.51 -7.09 21.24
N GLU A 340 3.93 -6.02 21.81
CA GLU A 340 2.74 -5.37 21.29
C GLU A 340 3.06 -3.90 21.05
N VAL A 341 2.69 -3.38 19.88
CA VAL A 341 2.93 -1.99 19.49
C VAL A 341 1.68 -1.38 18.90
N GLN A 342 1.33 -0.18 19.36
CA GLN A 342 0.24 0.60 18.78
C GLN A 342 0.82 1.59 17.76
N LEU A 343 0.37 1.50 16.52
CA LEU A 343 0.73 2.43 15.45
C LEU A 343 -0.56 2.97 14.83
N ARG A 344 -0.69 4.31 14.77
CA ARG A 344 -1.94 4.99 14.44
C ARG A 344 -3.08 4.48 15.34
N SER A 345 -4.17 3.98 14.75
CA SER A 345 -5.35 3.46 15.46
C SER A 345 -5.33 1.94 15.66
N PHE A 346 -4.25 1.24 15.32
CA PHE A 346 -4.18 -0.22 15.34
C PHE A 346 -3.13 -0.74 16.32
N VAL A 347 -3.44 -1.86 16.96
CA VAL A 347 -2.52 -2.60 17.85
C VAL A 347 -2.02 -3.84 17.13
N TYR A 348 -0.71 -3.96 16.99
CA TYR A 348 -0.05 -5.07 16.32
C TYR A 348 0.63 -5.96 17.35
N ARG A 349 0.32 -7.25 17.31
CA ARG A 349 0.87 -8.25 18.23
C ARG A 349 1.87 -9.14 17.52
N PHE A 350 3.08 -9.15 18.05
CA PHE A 350 4.15 -10.08 17.71
C PHE A 350 4.17 -11.16 18.79
N PRO A 351 3.69 -12.38 18.50
CA PRO A 351 3.58 -13.42 19.51
C PRO A 351 4.97 -13.93 19.93
N PRO A 352 5.09 -14.48 21.15
CA PRO A 352 6.31 -15.17 21.57
C PRO A 352 6.60 -16.38 20.67
N LEU A 353 7.86 -16.84 20.66
CA LEU A 353 8.34 -17.96 19.82
C LEU A 353 7.47 -19.23 19.96
N ALA A 354 6.95 -19.48 21.15
CA ALA A 354 6.10 -20.64 21.45
C ALA A 354 4.67 -20.54 20.85
N GLU A 355 4.20 -19.33 20.52
CA GLU A 355 2.87 -19.03 20.01
C GLU A 355 2.86 -18.67 18.52
N LEU A 356 4.03 -18.67 17.84
CA LEU A 356 4.10 -18.35 16.41
C LEU A 356 3.22 -19.31 15.59
N LYS A 357 2.46 -18.75 14.65
CA LYS A 357 1.71 -19.56 13.69
C LYS A 357 2.62 -19.99 12.54
N PHE A 358 2.61 -21.28 12.26
CA PHE A 358 3.26 -21.89 11.09
C PHE A 358 2.64 -23.26 10.85
N ASP A 359 2.95 -23.86 9.71
CA ASP A 359 2.56 -25.24 9.42
C ASP A 359 3.66 -26.21 9.88
N PRO A 360 3.41 -27.06 10.91
CA PRO A 360 4.40 -27.98 11.43
C PRO A 360 4.93 -28.99 10.41
N GLU A 361 4.11 -29.37 9.42
CA GLU A 361 4.50 -30.34 8.39
C GLU A 361 5.30 -29.70 7.24
N CYS A 362 5.23 -28.37 7.12
CA CYS A 362 5.81 -27.64 5.99
C CYS A 362 6.91 -26.65 6.40
N ILE A 363 7.12 -26.37 7.69
CA ILE A 363 8.18 -25.45 8.16
C ILE A 363 9.60 -25.90 7.74
N GLY A 364 9.84 -27.21 7.65
CA GLY A 364 11.10 -27.77 7.14
C GLY A 364 11.19 -27.80 5.62
N LYS A 365 10.09 -27.61 4.89
CA LYS A 365 10.06 -27.66 3.42
C LYS A 365 10.62 -26.36 2.83
N ARG A 366 11.24 -26.48 1.67
CA ARG A 366 11.88 -25.35 0.97
C ARG A 366 10.85 -24.33 0.50
N PHE A 367 10.94 -23.10 1.00
CA PHE A 367 10.31 -21.95 0.37
C PHE A 367 11.01 -21.66 -0.97
N SER A 368 10.29 -21.90 -2.06
CA SER A 368 10.87 -21.94 -3.40
C SER A 368 10.76 -20.60 -4.16
N HIS A 369 9.97 -19.66 -3.65
CA HIS A 369 9.83 -18.34 -4.24
C HIS A 369 11.04 -17.47 -3.93
N ARG A 370 11.46 -16.73 -4.94
CA ARG A 370 12.35 -15.58 -4.81
C ARG A 370 11.66 -14.29 -5.25
N GLU A 371 10.48 -14.43 -5.86
CA GLU A 371 9.72 -13.36 -6.45
C GLU A 371 8.35 -13.23 -5.84
N GLY A 372 7.83 -12.00 -5.91
CA GLY A 372 6.42 -11.79 -5.68
C GLY A 372 5.60 -12.58 -6.70
N TRP A 373 4.50 -13.14 -6.24
CA TRP A 373 3.60 -13.95 -7.03
C TRP A 373 2.17 -13.60 -6.61
N CYS A 374 1.51 -12.80 -7.45
CA CYS A 374 0.06 -12.68 -7.45
C CYS A 374 -0.50 -13.89 -8.19
N TRP A 375 -1.30 -14.71 -7.53
CA TRP A 375 -1.88 -15.89 -8.16
C TRP A 375 -3.19 -15.59 -8.89
N GLU A 376 -3.83 -14.46 -8.61
CA GLU A 376 -5.00 -14.03 -9.39
C GLU A 376 -4.63 -13.71 -10.85
N ASP A 377 -3.39 -13.29 -11.08
CA ASP A 377 -2.85 -12.97 -12.41
C ASP A 377 -2.17 -14.18 -13.09
N ASP A 378 -2.21 -15.38 -12.50
CA ASP A 378 -1.57 -16.59 -13.03
C ASP A 378 -2.60 -17.69 -13.28
N ASP A 379 -3.01 -17.85 -14.55
CA ASP A 379 -3.93 -18.92 -14.99
C ASP A 379 -3.42 -20.34 -14.64
N ASN A 380 -2.13 -20.49 -14.34
CA ASN A 380 -1.52 -21.76 -13.91
C ASN A 380 -1.41 -21.88 -12.37
N ALA A 381 -2.04 -21.00 -11.60
CA ALA A 381 -2.05 -21.03 -10.15
C ALA A 381 -2.90 -22.21 -9.62
N ALA A 382 -2.30 -23.39 -9.61
CA ALA A 382 -2.93 -24.56 -9.00
C ALA A 382 -2.88 -24.50 -7.46
N GLY A 383 -3.92 -25.01 -6.80
CA GLY A 383 -4.02 -25.01 -5.32
C GLY A 383 -2.81 -25.62 -4.59
N ARG A 384 -2.09 -26.58 -5.20
CA ARG A 384 -0.84 -27.11 -4.61
C ARG A 384 0.30 -26.10 -4.61
N LYS A 385 0.42 -25.29 -5.67
CA LYS A 385 1.45 -24.25 -5.82
C LYS A 385 1.18 -23.12 -4.84
N ILE A 386 -0.08 -22.70 -4.71
CA ILE A 386 -0.53 -21.71 -3.71
C ILE A 386 -0.25 -22.24 -2.29
N ALA A 387 -0.64 -23.48 -1.99
CA ALA A 387 -0.37 -24.09 -0.68
C ALA A 387 1.14 -24.16 -0.36
N ALA A 388 1.99 -24.46 -1.35
CA ALA A 388 3.44 -24.45 -1.16
C ALA A 388 3.97 -23.03 -0.88
N ALA A 389 3.43 -21.99 -1.53
CA ALA A 389 3.79 -20.60 -1.32
C ALA A 389 3.36 -20.08 0.06
N THR A 390 2.21 -20.51 0.56
CA THR A 390 1.63 -20.01 1.83
C THR A 390 1.98 -20.86 3.06
N ARG A 391 2.53 -22.06 2.90
CA ARG A 391 2.83 -22.97 4.03
C ARG A 391 4.31 -23.34 4.20
N ASN A 392 5.08 -23.44 3.12
CA ASN A 392 6.44 -24.00 3.23
C ASN A 392 7.43 -23.01 3.84
N GLY A 393 8.23 -23.48 4.79
CA GLY A 393 9.49 -22.82 5.14
C GLY A 393 9.38 -21.45 5.78
N GLN A 394 8.26 -21.13 6.44
CA GLN A 394 8.00 -19.79 6.98
C GLN A 394 7.24 -19.79 8.31
N ILE A 395 7.37 -18.69 9.05
CA ILE A 395 6.67 -18.43 10.32
C ILE A 395 5.97 -17.05 10.26
N GLU A 396 4.77 -16.94 10.81
CA GLU A 396 4.01 -15.69 10.87
C GLU A 396 4.54 -14.81 12.01
N LEU A 397 5.04 -13.61 11.67
CA LEU A 397 5.57 -12.65 12.64
C LEU A 397 4.46 -11.77 13.23
N VAL A 398 3.56 -11.30 12.37
CA VAL A 398 2.47 -10.39 12.73
C VAL A 398 1.34 -10.52 11.71
N ASP A 399 0.12 -10.48 12.22
CA ASP A 399 -1.12 -10.39 11.45
C ASP A 399 -1.58 -8.93 11.45
N CYS A 400 -1.81 -8.36 10.28
CA CYS A 400 -2.20 -6.96 10.10
C CYS A 400 -3.70 -6.78 9.85
N GLY A 401 -4.49 -7.87 9.83
CA GLY A 401 -5.89 -7.83 9.47
C GLY A 401 -6.13 -7.85 7.95
N CYS A 402 -7.40 -7.96 7.54
CA CYS A 402 -7.83 -8.00 6.13
C CYS A 402 -7.10 -9.06 5.29
N GLY A 403 -6.69 -10.18 5.89
CA GLY A 403 -5.98 -11.25 5.19
C GLY A 403 -4.49 -10.98 4.93
N ARG A 404 -3.95 -9.86 5.41
CA ARG A 404 -2.54 -9.49 5.25
C ARG A 404 -1.69 -9.86 6.47
N SER A 405 -0.56 -10.51 6.27
CA SER A 405 0.40 -10.86 7.33
C SER A 405 1.84 -10.77 6.86
N PHE A 406 2.78 -10.54 7.78
CA PHE A 406 4.21 -10.62 7.49
C PHE A 406 4.81 -11.92 8.01
N ARG A 407 5.60 -12.57 7.16
CA ARG A 407 6.19 -13.89 7.45
C ARG A 407 7.69 -13.89 7.28
N LEU A 408 8.39 -14.51 8.21
CA LEU A 408 9.83 -14.74 8.13
C LEU A 408 10.10 -16.08 7.46
N ILE A 409 10.91 -16.06 6.40
CA ILE A 409 11.32 -17.29 5.74
C ILE A 409 12.46 -17.94 6.54
N VAL A 410 12.25 -19.19 6.97
CA VAL A 410 13.19 -19.97 7.79
C VAL A 410 13.86 -21.11 7.01
N CYS A 411 13.27 -21.56 5.89
CA CYS A 411 13.82 -22.61 5.05
C CYS A 411 13.72 -22.28 3.56
N GLY A 412 14.80 -22.49 2.81
CA GLY A 412 14.92 -22.15 1.39
C GLY A 412 15.89 -21.01 1.15
N GLY A 413 16.01 -20.55 -0.10
CA GLY A 413 17.04 -19.54 -0.45
C GLY A 413 16.60 -18.09 -0.28
N ALA A 414 15.36 -17.84 0.18
CA ALA A 414 14.92 -16.55 0.72
C ALA A 414 15.06 -16.53 2.26
N ARG A 415 15.72 -17.53 2.87
CA ARG A 415 15.84 -17.64 4.32
C ARG A 415 16.44 -16.38 4.94
N GLY A 416 15.77 -15.88 5.97
CA GLY A 416 16.11 -14.64 6.67
C GLY A 416 15.36 -13.43 6.14
N GLU A 417 14.68 -13.52 5.00
CA GLU A 417 13.86 -12.44 4.44
C GLU A 417 12.47 -12.42 5.07
N VAL A 418 11.94 -11.20 5.23
CA VAL A 418 10.53 -10.99 5.56
C VAL A 418 9.73 -10.79 4.28
N TRP A 419 8.57 -11.44 4.23
CA TRP A 419 7.67 -11.43 3.09
C TRP A 419 6.27 -11.00 3.52
N ASP A 420 5.63 -10.21 2.67
CA ASP A 420 4.23 -9.82 2.75
C ASP A 420 3.36 -10.92 2.14
N MET A 421 2.37 -11.37 2.89
CA MET A 421 1.39 -12.37 2.47
C MET A 421 0.01 -11.72 2.47
N ALA A 422 -0.67 -11.80 1.33
CA ALA A 422 -2.07 -11.44 1.17
C ALA A 422 -2.89 -12.66 0.70
N ASP A 423 -4.20 -12.48 0.59
CA ASP A 423 -5.15 -13.43 0.02
C ASP A 423 -4.98 -13.64 -1.48
N VAL A 424 -4.43 -12.65 -2.18
CA VAL A 424 -4.22 -12.66 -3.63
C VAL A 424 -2.78 -12.98 -4.06
N GLY A 425 -1.82 -12.94 -3.14
CA GLY A 425 -0.42 -13.16 -3.49
C GLY A 425 0.58 -13.10 -2.35
N ILE A 426 1.85 -13.25 -2.72
CA ILE A 426 3.00 -13.10 -1.82
C ILE A 426 4.03 -12.17 -2.44
N ALA A 427 4.78 -11.42 -1.63
CA ALA A 427 5.89 -10.60 -2.11
C ALA A 427 6.98 -10.43 -1.04
N PRO A 428 8.28 -10.36 -1.42
CA PRO A 428 9.31 -9.99 -0.45
C PRO A 428 9.13 -8.52 -0.03
N TYR A 429 9.17 -8.23 1.27
CA TYR A 429 9.10 -6.85 1.74
C TYR A 429 10.42 -6.11 1.49
N GLY A 430 10.37 -4.87 0.99
CA GLY A 430 11.54 -4.00 0.82
C GLY A 430 12.69 -4.71 0.12
N ASN A 431 12.40 -5.35 -1.02
CA ASN A 431 13.37 -6.13 -1.78
C ASN A 431 13.99 -7.34 -1.04
N GLY A 432 13.25 -7.88 -0.08
CA GLY A 432 13.67 -9.00 0.75
C GLY A 432 14.57 -8.53 1.87
N LEU A 433 14.11 -7.55 2.66
CA LEU A 433 14.79 -7.13 3.89
C LEU A 433 14.94 -8.30 4.85
N ASP A 434 16.01 -8.29 5.64
CA ASP A 434 16.08 -9.19 6.79
C ASP A 434 15.15 -8.74 7.92
N PHE A 435 14.94 -9.64 8.89
CA PHE A 435 14.05 -9.40 10.03
C PHE A 435 14.33 -8.08 10.77
N LEU A 436 15.60 -7.70 10.99
CA LEU A 436 15.92 -6.52 11.80
C LEU A 436 15.69 -5.24 11.02
N ASP A 437 16.02 -5.21 9.72
CA ASP A 437 15.73 -4.06 8.89
C ASP A 437 14.21 -3.88 8.68
N TRP A 438 13.50 -4.98 8.42
CA TRP A 438 12.03 -4.95 8.36
C TRP A 438 11.40 -4.48 9.68
N MET A 439 11.89 -4.94 10.83
CA MET A 439 11.37 -4.52 12.13
C MET A 439 11.53 -3.00 12.35
N LYS A 440 12.64 -2.41 11.89
CA LYS A 440 12.81 -0.94 11.95
C LYS A 440 11.77 -0.23 11.10
N ASP A 441 11.56 -0.66 9.86
CA ASP A 441 10.56 -0.06 8.97
C ASP A 441 9.14 -0.25 9.52
N PHE A 442 8.86 -1.38 10.16
CA PHE A 442 7.58 -1.63 10.83
C PHE A 442 7.34 -0.64 11.97
N LEU A 443 8.33 -0.46 12.86
CA LEU A 443 8.24 0.48 13.97
C LEU A 443 8.21 1.94 13.51
N ASP A 444 8.84 2.26 12.37
CA ASP A 444 8.76 3.58 11.74
C ASP A 444 7.38 3.84 11.07
N GLY A 445 6.48 2.85 11.06
CA GLY A 445 5.15 2.96 10.46
C GLY A 445 5.17 3.02 8.93
N LYS A 446 6.25 2.56 8.27
CA LYS A 446 6.38 2.54 6.81
C LYS A 446 5.69 1.33 6.16
N VAL A 447 5.42 0.31 6.96
CA VAL A 447 4.87 -0.99 6.50
C VAL A 447 3.33 -0.98 6.44
N ILE A 448 2.69 -0.05 7.17
CA ILE A 448 1.26 -0.02 7.53
C ILE A 448 0.58 1.34 7.30
#